data_AF-A0A0F9BUV8-F1
#
_entry.id   AF-A0A0F9BUV8-F1
#
_cell.length_a   1.000
_cell.length_b   1.000
_cell.length_c   1.000
_cell.angle_alpha   90.00
_cell.angle_beta   90.00
_cell.angle_gamma   90.00
#
_symmetry.space_group_name_H-M   'P 1'
#
loop_
_entity.id
_entity.type
_entity.pdbx_description
1 polymer ?
#
loop_
_entity_poly.entity_id
_entity_poly.type
_entity_poly.pdbx_seq_one_letter_code
_entity_poly.pdbx_strand_id
1 'polypeptide(L)'
;MAALVAIAPLLVVFLLLVFRRWPAKRTMPLAYLLTGLLAFFYWKVPTVRIAAASIPGLVIAASLLYIVWGALLLLFVLKHSGAVATIRDGFRNISPDRRIQAIIVAWTFGSFIEGAAGFGTPAAVAGPLLVILGFPPMAAVVVALTIQSTPVSFGAVGTPIAIGVDTGLKGQPLVTDFITRNSDVFSAPTLAENYHQLLMMITARVAVVHGTLIPLFVVCLLTRFFGANRSWREGLAVWKFALFAGFAFTVPYVLLGVLLGPEFPSLLGGLIALGVTVTAARLGLFQPSHAWDFPPKQSWDPQWRSSFPAEDDKPHRRKVSLWAAWTPYLLVGVLLVIARLCLPVKDFIDSVQLGIDDMFGTGIPASIAPLRLPGTIFLVVSLCCVVLHRMNGREVYAALAESGRALRGAAVALAFA
;
A
#
# COMPACT_ATOMS: atom_id res chain seq x y z
N MET A 1 -31.51 -3.18 -14.80
CA MET A 1 -32.02 -3.38 -13.42
C MET A 1 -31.07 -4.21 -12.55
N ALA A 2 -30.66 -5.42 -12.97
CA ALA A 2 -29.74 -6.26 -12.17
C ALA A 2 -28.41 -5.59 -11.78
N ALA A 3 -27.80 -4.80 -12.68
CA ALA A 3 -26.58 -4.05 -12.37
C ALA A 3 -26.76 -3.01 -11.24
N LEU A 4 -27.95 -2.37 -11.16
CA LEU A 4 -28.26 -1.40 -10.10
C LEU A 4 -28.45 -2.10 -8.75
N VAL A 5 -28.99 -3.31 -8.75
CA VAL A 5 -29.11 -4.14 -7.53
C VAL A 5 -27.73 -4.64 -7.10
N ALA A 6 -26.88 -5.06 -8.05
CA ALA A 6 -25.54 -5.55 -7.78
C ALA A 6 -24.61 -4.45 -7.22
N ILE A 7 -24.77 -3.20 -7.63
CA ILE A 7 -23.97 -2.08 -7.11
C ILE A 7 -24.47 -1.55 -5.76
N ALA A 8 -25.68 -1.93 -5.32
CA ALA A 8 -26.31 -1.37 -4.10
C ALA A 8 -25.45 -1.53 -2.83
N PRO A 9 -24.81 -2.69 -2.55
CA PRO A 9 -23.90 -2.81 -1.40
C PRO A 9 -22.74 -1.81 -1.44
N LEU A 10 -22.14 -1.60 -2.61
CA LEU A 10 -21.06 -0.64 -2.80
C LEU A 10 -21.52 0.81 -2.60
N LEU A 11 -22.71 1.15 -3.09
CA LEU A 11 -23.31 2.47 -2.87
C LEU A 11 -23.57 2.72 -1.37
N VAL A 12 -24.07 1.71 -0.66
CA VAL A 12 -24.28 1.81 0.80
C VAL A 12 -22.95 2.01 1.53
N VAL A 13 -21.91 1.26 1.17
CA VAL A 13 -20.55 1.46 1.72
C VAL A 13 -20.08 2.88 1.48
N PHE A 14 -20.17 3.37 0.25
CA PHE A 14 -19.77 4.73 -0.12
C PHE A 14 -20.55 5.79 0.68
N LEU A 15 -21.88 5.67 0.76
CA LEU A 15 -22.72 6.62 1.48
C LEU A 15 -22.40 6.66 2.98
N LEU A 16 -22.23 5.50 3.61
CA LEU A 16 -21.94 5.40 5.03
C LEU A 16 -20.52 5.87 5.37
N LEU A 17 -19.52 5.53 4.56
CA LEU A 17 -18.12 5.93 4.80
C LEU A 17 -17.88 7.41 4.48
N VAL A 18 -18.35 7.90 3.33
CA VAL A 18 -17.98 9.23 2.83
C VAL A 18 -18.88 10.31 3.42
N PHE A 19 -20.20 10.15 3.32
CA PHE A 19 -21.13 11.19 3.78
C PHE A 19 -21.43 11.07 5.27
N ARG A 20 -21.71 9.86 5.76
CA ARG A 20 -22.03 9.65 7.18
C ARG A 20 -20.78 9.52 8.06
N ARG A 21 -19.59 9.35 7.47
CA ARG A 21 -18.30 9.20 8.16
C ARG A 21 -18.30 8.06 9.19
N TRP A 22 -19.06 7.00 8.91
CA TRP A 22 -19.08 5.80 9.75
C TRP A 22 -17.77 5.03 9.60
N PRO A 23 -17.27 4.39 10.68
CA PRO A 23 -16.05 3.60 10.58
C PRO A 23 -16.33 2.29 9.84
N ALA A 24 -15.36 1.82 9.04
CA ALA A 24 -15.47 0.60 8.23
C ALA A 24 -15.89 -0.65 9.03
N LYS A 25 -15.45 -0.75 10.29
CA LYS A 25 -15.86 -1.82 11.23
C LYS A 25 -17.38 -1.96 11.42
N ARG A 26 -18.16 -0.90 11.17
CA ARG A 26 -19.64 -0.92 11.22
C ARG A 26 -20.25 -1.04 9.84
N THR A 27 -19.62 -0.43 8.84
CA THR A 27 -20.15 -0.37 7.48
C THR A 27 -20.03 -1.71 6.74
N MET A 28 -18.92 -2.44 6.90
CA MET A 28 -18.69 -3.70 6.18
C MET A 28 -19.68 -4.81 6.58
N PRO A 29 -19.98 -5.05 7.88
CA PRO A 29 -21.02 -6.00 8.26
C PRO A 29 -22.40 -5.71 7.67
N LEU A 30 -22.76 -4.43 7.56
CA LEU A 30 -24.04 -4.02 6.95
C LEU A 30 -24.05 -4.29 5.44
N ALA A 31 -22.94 -4.03 4.76
CA ALA A 31 -22.78 -4.32 3.34
C ALA A 31 -22.86 -5.83 3.08
N TYR A 32 -22.17 -6.64 3.88
CA TYR A 32 -22.24 -8.10 3.82
C TYR A 32 -23.68 -8.61 4.02
N LEU A 33 -24.37 -8.11 5.06
CA LEU A 33 -25.77 -8.47 5.30
C LEU A 33 -26.65 -8.11 4.11
N LEU A 34 -26.50 -6.90 3.56
CA LEU A 34 -27.24 -6.46 2.39
C LEU A 34 -26.95 -7.35 1.17
N THR A 35 -25.69 -7.69 0.91
CA THR A 35 -25.30 -8.63 -0.16
C THR A 35 -25.97 -9.99 0.02
N GLY A 36 -25.96 -10.54 1.24
CA GLY A 36 -26.63 -11.80 1.56
C GLY A 36 -28.15 -11.74 1.36
N LEU A 37 -28.79 -10.65 1.80
CA LEU A 37 -30.23 -10.42 1.61
C LEU A 37 -30.58 -10.32 0.12
N LEU A 38 -29.79 -9.58 -0.67
CA LEU A 38 -30.02 -9.48 -2.11
C LEU A 38 -29.77 -10.82 -2.81
N ALA A 39 -28.73 -11.56 -2.45
CA ALA A 39 -28.46 -12.89 -2.98
C ALA A 39 -29.64 -13.84 -2.72
N PHE A 40 -30.22 -13.81 -1.52
CA PHE A 40 -31.35 -14.65 -1.16
C PHE A 40 -32.66 -14.19 -1.81
N PHE A 41 -33.04 -12.92 -1.71
CA PHE A 41 -34.36 -12.45 -2.17
C PHE A 41 -34.42 -12.14 -3.67
N TYR A 42 -33.38 -11.54 -4.25
CA TYR A 42 -33.38 -11.12 -5.66
C TYR A 42 -32.87 -12.22 -6.59
N TRP A 43 -31.71 -12.81 -6.28
CA TRP A 43 -31.12 -13.89 -7.09
C TRP A 43 -31.56 -15.29 -6.68
N LYS A 44 -32.33 -15.44 -5.60
CA LYS A 44 -32.86 -16.73 -5.12
C LYS A 44 -31.78 -17.78 -4.88
N VAL A 45 -30.60 -17.34 -4.44
CA VAL A 45 -29.47 -18.22 -4.15
C VAL A 45 -29.78 -19.06 -2.90
N PRO A 46 -29.60 -20.40 -2.94
CA PRO A 46 -29.81 -21.25 -1.76
C PRO A 46 -28.94 -20.80 -0.58
N THR A 47 -29.50 -20.81 0.63
CA THR A 47 -28.80 -20.37 1.86
C THR A 47 -27.52 -21.14 2.13
N VAL A 48 -27.49 -22.44 1.82
CA VAL A 48 -26.30 -23.29 1.92
C VAL A 48 -25.17 -22.77 1.03
N ARG A 49 -25.49 -22.30 -0.18
CA ARG A 49 -24.51 -21.73 -1.11
C ARG A 49 -24.03 -20.35 -0.66
N ILE A 50 -24.89 -19.56 -0.03
CA ILE A 50 -24.49 -18.28 0.59
C ILE A 50 -23.50 -18.55 1.73
N ALA A 51 -23.82 -19.48 2.65
CA ALA A 51 -22.96 -19.85 3.76
C ALA A 51 -21.62 -20.46 3.27
N ALA A 52 -21.67 -21.31 2.23
CA ALA A 52 -20.49 -21.84 1.58
C ALA A 52 -19.61 -20.72 1.02
N ALA A 53 -20.19 -19.73 0.31
CA ALA A 53 -19.45 -18.60 -0.27
C ALA A 53 -18.83 -17.66 0.78
N SER A 54 -19.38 -17.60 1.99
CA SER A 54 -18.81 -16.82 3.10
C SER A 54 -17.46 -17.37 3.56
N ILE A 55 -17.23 -18.68 3.47
CA ILE A 55 -15.99 -19.31 3.97
C ILE A 55 -14.78 -18.93 3.10
N PRO A 56 -14.80 -19.02 1.75
CA PRO A 56 -13.74 -18.48 0.92
C PRO A 56 -13.49 -16.99 1.19
N GLY A 57 -14.54 -16.20 1.43
CA GLY A 57 -14.40 -14.79 1.84
C GLY A 57 -13.58 -14.63 3.12
N LEU A 58 -13.87 -15.44 4.15
CA LEU A 58 -13.08 -15.45 5.39
C LEU A 58 -11.64 -15.95 5.19
N VAL A 59 -11.42 -16.92 4.29
CA VAL A 59 -10.07 -17.40 3.94
C VAL A 59 -9.28 -16.29 3.22
N ILE A 60 -9.91 -15.53 2.33
CA ILE A 60 -9.32 -14.35 1.69
C ILE A 60 -8.99 -13.30 2.74
N ALA A 61 -9.93 -13.00 3.64
CA ALA A 61 -9.71 -12.04 4.73
C ALA A 61 -8.53 -12.46 5.63
N ALA A 62 -8.43 -13.75 6.01
CA ALA A 62 -7.32 -14.28 6.76
C ALA A 62 -5.98 -14.17 6.00
N SER A 63 -5.99 -14.43 4.68
CA SER A 63 -4.82 -14.29 3.82
C SER A 63 -4.33 -12.84 3.76
N LEU A 64 -5.25 -11.89 3.61
CA LEU A 64 -4.91 -10.46 3.64
C LEU A 64 -4.42 -10.02 5.03
N LEU A 65 -5.04 -10.48 6.11
CA LEU A 65 -4.56 -10.18 7.47
C LEU A 65 -3.17 -10.74 7.72
N TYR A 66 -2.85 -11.91 7.18
CA TYR A 66 -1.50 -12.48 7.25
C TYR A 66 -0.47 -11.62 6.51
N ILE A 67 -0.80 -11.12 5.31
CA ILE A 67 0.05 -10.19 4.55
C ILE A 67 0.26 -8.89 5.34
N VAL A 68 -0.83 -8.27 5.81
CA VAL A 68 -0.79 -7.03 6.61
C VAL A 68 0.03 -7.23 7.87
N TRP A 69 -0.20 -8.32 8.58
CA TRP A 69 0.52 -8.61 9.81
C TRP A 69 2.01 -8.79 9.58
N GLY A 70 2.41 -9.52 8.53
CA GLY A 70 3.82 -9.67 8.16
C GLY A 70 4.48 -8.31 7.87
N ALA A 71 3.84 -7.47 7.08
CA ALA A 71 4.37 -6.15 6.75
C ALA A 71 4.43 -5.19 7.96
N LEU A 72 3.39 -5.18 8.79
CA LEU A 72 3.37 -4.41 10.04
C LEU A 72 4.41 -4.92 11.03
N LEU A 73 4.59 -6.24 11.14
CA LEU A 73 5.63 -6.82 11.98
C LEU A 73 7.01 -6.33 11.53
N LEU A 74 7.30 -6.37 10.22
CA LEU A 74 8.55 -5.82 9.70
C LEU A 74 8.69 -4.34 10.06
N LEU A 75 7.66 -3.52 9.83
CA LEU A 75 7.68 -2.10 10.19
C LEU A 75 7.99 -1.89 11.67
N PHE A 76 7.33 -2.61 12.58
CA PHE A 76 7.54 -2.47 14.02
C PHE A 76 8.89 -3.04 14.47
N VAL A 77 9.39 -4.11 13.85
CA VAL A 77 10.76 -4.61 14.05
C VAL A 77 11.76 -3.51 13.70
N LEU A 78 11.59 -2.81 12.57
CA LEU A 78 12.46 -1.70 12.16
C LEU A 78 12.29 -0.46 13.05
N LYS A 79 11.09 -0.22 13.57
CA LYS A 79 10.83 0.84 14.55
C LYS A 79 11.59 0.57 15.85
N HIS A 80 11.38 -0.60 16.45
CA HIS A 80 11.99 -0.96 17.74
C HIS A 80 13.49 -1.22 17.64
N SER A 81 14.00 -1.59 16.47
CA SER A 81 15.44 -1.69 16.24
C SER A 81 16.14 -0.34 16.07
N GLY A 82 15.40 0.77 15.92
CA GLY A 82 15.94 2.10 15.64
C GLY A 82 16.26 2.36 14.16
N ALA A 83 15.97 1.42 13.26
CA ALA A 83 16.23 1.58 11.82
C ALA A 83 15.37 2.69 11.19
N VAL A 84 14.08 2.78 11.57
CA VAL A 84 13.19 3.86 11.12
C VAL A 84 13.71 5.23 11.58
N ALA A 85 14.27 5.32 12.79
CA ALA A 85 14.87 6.55 13.29
C ALA A 85 16.13 6.94 12.50
N THR A 86 17.01 5.99 12.20
CA THR A 86 18.17 6.22 11.32
C THR A 86 17.73 6.71 9.93
N ILE A 87 16.71 6.08 9.33
CA ILE A 87 16.16 6.49 8.04
C ILE A 87 15.65 7.93 8.11
N ARG A 88 14.84 8.25 9.14
CA ARG A 88 14.33 9.59 9.41
C ARG A 88 15.44 10.63 9.56
N ASP A 89 16.48 10.33 10.33
CA ASP A 89 17.60 11.24 10.53
C ASP A 89 18.33 11.50 9.21
N GLY A 90 18.37 10.51 8.30
CA GLY A 90 18.87 10.66 6.93
C GLY A 90 18.11 11.68 6.09
N PHE A 91 16.84 11.98 6.41
CA PHE A 91 16.01 12.98 5.71
C PHE A 91 16.23 14.41 6.20
N ARG A 92 16.80 14.64 7.39
CA ARG A 92 16.86 15.96 8.03
C ARG A 92 17.67 17.01 7.24
N ASN A 93 18.58 16.59 6.36
CA ASN A 93 19.48 17.48 5.62
C ASN A 93 19.44 17.28 4.09
N ILE A 94 18.30 16.85 3.53
CA ILE A 94 18.22 16.58 2.08
C ILE A 94 18.02 17.86 1.26
N SER A 95 17.15 18.76 1.72
CA SER A 95 16.87 20.03 1.06
C SER A 95 16.39 21.04 2.10
N PRO A 96 16.75 22.33 1.97
CA PRO A 96 16.17 23.39 2.80
C PRO A 96 14.71 23.70 2.44
N ASP A 97 14.21 23.21 1.30
CA ASP A 97 12.86 23.50 0.81
C ASP A 97 11.83 22.47 1.30
N ARG A 98 10.79 22.92 2.01
CA ARG A 98 9.73 22.03 2.52
C ARG A 98 8.90 21.37 1.43
N ARG A 99 8.76 21.99 0.26
CA ARG A 99 8.03 21.39 -0.86
C ARG A 99 8.80 20.18 -1.40
N ILE A 100 10.13 20.30 -1.53
CA ILE A 100 11.00 19.18 -1.93
C ILE A 100 10.98 18.07 -0.88
N GLN A 101 11.08 18.41 0.41
CA GLN A 101 10.97 17.42 1.49
C GLN A 101 9.63 16.69 1.45
N ALA A 102 8.51 17.39 1.18
CA ALA A 102 7.20 16.78 1.05
C ALA A 102 7.16 15.75 -0.08
N ILE A 103 7.72 16.08 -1.25
CA ILE A 103 7.80 15.16 -2.39
C ILE A 103 8.65 13.93 -2.03
N ILE A 104 9.83 14.12 -1.45
CA ILE A 104 10.72 13.00 -1.14
C ILE A 104 10.12 12.09 -0.06
N VAL A 105 9.60 12.68 1.03
CA VAL A 105 9.12 11.90 2.17
C VAL A 105 7.75 11.30 1.91
N ALA A 106 6.83 12.09 1.39
CA ALA A 106 5.46 11.63 1.22
C ALA A 106 5.28 10.91 -0.11
N TRP A 107 5.85 11.44 -1.21
CA TRP A 107 5.61 10.84 -2.54
C TRP A 107 6.48 9.63 -2.77
N THR A 108 7.82 9.76 -2.75
CA THR A 108 8.68 8.62 -3.08
C THR A 108 8.78 7.63 -1.92
N PHE A 109 9.13 8.09 -0.71
CA PHE A 109 9.17 7.22 0.46
C PHE A 109 7.78 6.71 0.86
N GLY A 110 6.73 7.53 0.79
CA GLY A 110 5.37 7.05 1.03
C GLY A 110 4.90 6.03 0.00
N SER A 111 5.16 6.23 -1.30
CA SER A 111 4.80 5.20 -2.30
C SER A 111 5.52 3.87 -2.07
N PHE A 112 6.79 3.94 -1.65
CA PHE A 112 7.56 2.77 -1.24
C PHE A 112 6.91 2.04 -0.05
N ILE A 113 6.54 2.77 1.00
CA ILE A 113 5.90 2.21 2.19
C ILE A 113 4.51 1.64 1.85
N GLU A 114 3.74 2.28 0.96
CA GLU A 114 2.47 1.72 0.46
C GLU A 114 2.71 0.42 -0.31
N GLY A 115 3.72 0.36 -1.17
CA GLY A 115 4.07 -0.86 -1.89
C GLY A 115 4.42 -2.02 -0.96
N ALA A 116 5.17 -1.74 0.11
CA ALA A 116 5.56 -2.76 1.09
C ALA A 116 4.39 -3.20 1.98
N ALA A 117 3.70 -2.25 2.64
CA ALA A 117 2.73 -2.54 3.68
C ALA A 117 1.27 -2.41 3.25
N GLY A 118 0.99 -1.52 2.30
CA GLY A 118 -0.36 -1.21 1.82
C GLY A 118 -1.26 -0.54 2.86
N PHE A 119 -2.56 -0.53 2.58
CA PHE A 119 -3.63 -0.19 3.53
C PHE A 119 -3.50 1.20 4.17
N GLY A 120 -2.88 2.17 3.46
CA GLY A 120 -2.74 3.53 3.96
C GLY A 120 -1.56 3.75 4.91
N THR A 121 -0.64 2.78 5.03
CA THR A 121 0.53 2.83 5.94
C THR A 121 1.38 4.12 5.85
N PRO A 122 1.59 4.74 4.69
CA PRO A 122 2.22 6.07 4.58
C PRO A 122 1.66 7.14 5.50
N ALA A 123 0.35 7.18 5.76
CA ALA A 123 -0.22 8.12 6.71
C ALA A 123 0.30 7.88 8.15
N ALA A 124 0.54 6.62 8.49
CA ALA A 124 1.06 6.20 9.80
C ALA A 124 2.58 6.36 9.93
N VAL A 125 3.34 6.37 8.82
CA VAL A 125 4.81 6.42 8.83
C VAL A 125 5.36 7.74 8.28
N ALA A 126 5.01 8.10 7.06
CA ALA A 126 5.46 9.34 6.41
C ALA A 126 4.83 10.57 7.07
N GLY A 127 3.58 10.49 7.53
CA GLY A 127 2.90 11.56 8.27
C GLY A 127 3.70 12.03 9.50
N PRO A 128 3.95 11.17 10.51
CA PRO A 128 4.76 11.53 11.66
C PRO A 128 6.18 11.99 11.30
N LEU A 129 6.79 11.40 10.27
CA LEU A 129 8.09 11.81 9.77
C LEU A 129 8.10 13.28 9.29
N LEU A 130 7.09 13.70 8.52
CA LEU A 130 6.94 15.10 8.11
C LEU A 130 6.79 16.03 9.33
N VAL A 131 6.03 15.62 10.34
CA VAL A 131 5.87 16.42 11.57
C VAL A 131 7.22 16.63 12.27
N ILE A 132 8.03 15.57 12.36
CA ILE A 132 9.37 15.65 12.96
C ILE A 132 10.31 16.53 12.15
N LEU A 133 10.18 16.53 10.81
CA LEU A 133 10.93 17.45 9.97
C LEU A 133 10.54 18.91 10.22
N GLY A 134 9.33 19.17 10.75
CA GLY A 134 8.87 20.50 11.14
C GLY A 134 7.59 20.94 10.45
N PHE A 135 6.91 20.03 9.73
CA PHE A 135 5.64 20.32 9.08
C PHE A 135 4.53 20.49 10.13
N PRO A 136 3.54 21.37 9.88
CA PRO A 136 2.31 21.37 10.65
C PRO A 136 1.63 19.99 10.59
N PRO A 137 1.18 19.41 11.72
CA PRO A 137 0.52 18.10 11.76
C PRO A 137 -0.60 17.92 10.72
N MET A 138 -1.47 18.93 10.56
CA MET A 138 -2.53 18.86 9.55
C MET A 138 -2.00 18.82 8.12
N ALA A 139 -0.94 19.60 7.83
CA ALA A 139 -0.28 19.59 6.52
C ALA A 139 0.33 18.23 6.22
N ALA A 140 1.00 17.62 7.21
CA ALA A 140 1.59 16.30 7.09
C ALA A 140 0.54 15.22 6.76
N VAL A 141 -0.62 15.24 7.44
CA VAL A 141 -1.71 14.31 7.17
C VAL A 141 -2.30 14.50 5.78
N VAL A 142 -2.58 15.75 5.37
CA VAL A 142 -3.12 16.06 4.04
C VAL A 142 -2.17 15.59 2.94
N VAL A 143 -0.88 15.90 3.07
CA VAL A 143 0.15 15.49 2.11
C VAL A 143 0.26 13.96 2.05
N ALA A 144 0.37 13.28 3.19
CA ALA A 144 0.52 11.84 3.25
C ALA A 144 -0.70 11.08 2.69
N LEU A 145 -1.92 11.58 2.91
CA LEU A 145 -3.14 10.98 2.40
C LEU A 145 -3.38 11.27 0.92
N THR A 146 -3.10 12.49 0.45
CA THR A 146 -3.35 12.87 -0.96
C THR A 146 -2.54 12.01 -1.93
N ILE A 147 -1.32 11.65 -1.54
CA ILE A 147 -0.40 10.87 -2.36
C ILE A 147 -0.89 9.43 -2.59
N GLN A 148 -1.74 8.93 -1.72
CA GLN A 148 -2.33 7.59 -1.79
C GLN A 148 -3.33 7.42 -2.94
N SER A 149 -3.40 8.36 -3.88
CA SER A 149 -4.17 8.18 -5.11
C SER A 149 -3.52 7.23 -6.11
N THR A 150 -2.19 7.07 -6.06
CA THR A 150 -1.41 6.42 -7.13
C THR A 150 -0.79 5.08 -6.74
N PRO A 151 0.02 4.96 -5.67
CA PRO A 151 0.69 3.70 -5.34
C PRO A 151 -0.27 2.62 -4.79
N VAL A 152 -1.48 3.00 -4.37
CA VAL A 152 -2.44 2.07 -3.76
C VAL A 152 -2.86 0.93 -4.67
N SER A 153 -2.87 1.11 -5.99
CA SER A 153 -3.28 0.07 -6.94
C SER A 153 -2.40 -1.19 -6.87
N PHE A 154 -1.16 -1.05 -6.43
CA PHE A 154 -0.23 -2.15 -6.19
C PHE A 154 0.29 -2.17 -4.75
N GLY A 155 -0.46 -1.58 -3.82
CA GLY A 155 -0.15 -1.60 -2.39
C GLY A 155 -0.16 -3.01 -1.82
N ALA A 156 0.56 -3.20 -0.71
CA ALA A 156 0.75 -4.52 -0.07
C ALA A 156 1.14 -5.59 -1.09
N VAL A 157 2.16 -5.30 -1.92
CA VAL A 157 2.71 -6.24 -2.91
C VAL A 157 1.61 -6.70 -3.88
N GLY A 158 0.90 -5.75 -4.50
CA GLY A 158 -0.02 -6.04 -5.60
C GLY A 158 -1.38 -6.63 -5.24
N THR A 159 -1.70 -6.78 -3.95
CA THR A 159 -2.95 -7.43 -3.51
C THR A 159 -4.25 -6.87 -4.12
N PRO A 160 -4.42 -5.57 -4.42
CA PRO A 160 -5.64 -5.09 -5.06
C PRO A 160 -5.87 -5.69 -6.45
N ILE A 161 -4.80 -5.94 -7.21
CA ILE A 161 -4.90 -6.61 -8.51
C ILE A 161 -4.91 -8.13 -8.34
N ALA A 162 -3.94 -8.66 -7.58
CA ALA A 162 -3.72 -10.10 -7.46
C ALA A 162 -4.83 -10.84 -6.71
N ILE A 163 -5.59 -10.13 -5.84
CA ILE A 163 -6.71 -10.69 -5.09
C ILE A 163 -8.00 -9.97 -5.47
N GLY A 164 -8.02 -8.63 -5.41
CA GLY A 164 -9.26 -7.86 -5.65
C GLY A 164 -9.80 -8.02 -7.07
N VAL A 165 -9.00 -7.65 -8.08
CA VAL A 165 -9.39 -7.80 -9.49
C VAL A 165 -9.48 -9.27 -9.89
N ASP A 166 -8.51 -10.11 -9.48
CA ASP A 166 -8.53 -11.53 -9.79
C ASP A 166 -9.82 -12.21 -9.33
N THR A 167 -10.16 -12.10 -8.03
CA THR A 167 -11.37 -12.74 -7.47
C THR A 167 -12.64 -12.21 -8.12
N GLY A 168 -12.63 -10.93 -8.54
CA GLY A 168 -13.76 -10.32 -9.22
C GLY A 168 -14.00 -10.84 -10.63
N LEU A 169 -12.95 -11.25 -11.37
CA LEU A 169 -13.05 -11.62 -12.79
C LEU A 169 -12.96 -13.13 -13.06
N LYS A 170 -12.28 -13.86 -12.18
CA LYS A 170 -11.97 -15.28 -12.38
C LYS A 170 -13.23 -16.14 -12.47
N GLY A 171 -13.27 -17.02 -13.46
CA GLY A 171 -14.36 -17.98 -13.65
C GLY A 171 -15.69 -17.37 -14.09
N GLN A 172 -15.74 -16.07 -14.42
CA GLN A 172 -16.95 -15.45 -14.94
C GLN A 172 -17.15 -15.76 -16.44
N PRO A 173 -18.34 -16.24 -16.87
CA PRO A 173 -18.61 -16.55 -18.28
C PRO A 173 -18.33 -15.37 -19.22
N LEU A 174 -18.69 -14.14 -18.81
CA LEU A 174 -18.43 -12.93 -19.59
C LEU A 174 -16.94 -12.67 -19.85
N VAL A 175 -16.09 -13.00 -18.87
CA VAL A 175 -14.64 -12.83 -18.99
C VAL A 175 -14.05 -13.92 -19.88
N THR A 176 -14.51 -15.16 -19.72
CA THR A 176 -14.12 -16.27 -20.61
C THR A 176 -14.51 -15.97 -22.05
N ASP A 177 -15.76 -15.54 -22.29
CA ASP A 177 -16.24 -15.15 -23.62
C ASP A 177 -15.43 -14.00 -24.22
N PHE A 178 -15.07 -13.00 -23.40
CA PHE A 178 -14.23 -11.90 -23.83
C PHE A 178 -12.85 -12.40 -24.28
N ILE A 179 -12.20 -13.26 -23.50
CA ILE A 179 -10.90 -13.84 -23.86
C ILE A 179 -11.02 -14.61 -25.19
N THR A 180 -12.03 -15.48 -25.32
CA THR A 180 -12.22 -16.30 -26.51
C THR A 180 -12.50 -15.47 -27.77
N ARG A 181 -13.25 -14.36 -27.65
CA ARG A 181 -13.55 -13.46 -28.79
C ARG A 181 -12.36 -12.61 -29.24
N ASN A 182 -11.36 -12.43 -28.39
CA ASN A 182 -10.16 -11.64 -28.68
C ASN A 182 -8.92 -12.56 -28.78
N SER A 183 -9.06 -13.68 -29.49
CA SER A 183 -8.01 -14.71 -29.64
C SER A 183 -6.76 -14.21 -30.38
N ASP A 184 -6.87 -13.09 -31.09
CA ASP A 184 -5.77 -12.35 -31.69
C ASP A 184 -4.86 -11.68 -30.64
N VAL A 185 -5.41 -11.32 -29.49
CA VAL A 185 -4.69 -10.74 -28.36
C VAL A 185 -4.30 -11.80 -27.33
N PHE A 186 -5.19 -12.76 -27.08
CA PHE A 186 -5.01 -13.84 -26.10
C PHE A 186 -4.82 -15.19 -26.81
N SER A 187 -3.58 -15.49 -27.17
CA SER A 187 -3.23 -16.65 -28.01
C SER A 187 -2.48 -17.77 -27.27
N ALA A 188 -2.51 -17.78 -25.94
CA ALA A 188 -1.85 -18.82 -25.14
C ALA A 188 -2.55 -20.19 -25.29
N PRO A 189 -1.82 -21.31 -25.09
CA PRO A 189 -2.35 -22.67 -25.24
C PRO A 189 -3.56 -22.99 -24.36
N THR A 190 -3.61 -22.41 -23.16
CA THR A 190 -4.69 -22.68 -22.19
C THR A 190 -5.47 -21.43 -21.81
N LEU A 191 -6.74 -21.63 -21.41
CA LEU A 191 -7.58 -20.54 -20.88
C LEU A 191 -6.96 -19.91 -19.62
N ALA A 192 -6.29 -20.71 -18.79
CA ALA A 192 -5.64 -20.23 -17.58
C ALA A 192 -4.48 -19.26 -17.88
N GLU A 193 -3.67 -19.55 -18.89
CA GLU A 193 -2.60 -18.67 -19.34
C GLU A 193 -3.14 -17.40 -20.01
N ASN A 194 -4.19 -17.52 -20.83
CA ASN A 194 -4.85 -16.35 -21.42
C ASN A 194 -5.48 -15.44 -20.37
N TYR A 195 -6.07 -16.03 -19.33
CA TYR A 195 -6.56 -15.27 -18.19
C TYR A 195 -5.43 -14.59 -17.41
N HIS A 196 -4.29 -15.25 -17.25
CA HIS A 196 -3.09 -14.62 -16.67
C HIS A 196 -2.61 -13.43 -17.52
N GLN A 197 -2.60 -13.56 -18.85
CA GLN A 197 -2.30 -12.45 -19.76
C GLN A 197 -3.30 -11.29 -19.63
N LEU A 198 -4.59 -11.57 -19.45
CA LEU A 198 -5.60 -10.56 -19.17
C LEU A 198 -5.28 -9.80 -17.88
N LEU A 199 -4.93 -10.49 -16.78
CA LEU A 199 -4.53 -9.85 -15.54
C LEU A 199 -3.26 -9.00 -15.69
N MET A 200 -2.27 -9.49 -16.45
CA MET A 200 -1.06 -8.71 -16.76
C MET A 200 -1.38 -7.49 -17.62
N MET A 201 -2.32 -7.59 -18.55
CA MET A 201 -2.79 -6.45 -19.33
C MET A 201 -3.53 -5.44 -18.44
N ILE A 202 -4.39 -5.88 -17.52
CA ILE A 202 -5.05 -4.99 -16.56
C ILE A 202 -4.00 -4.32 -15.67
N THR A 203 -3.04 -5.07 -15.16
CA THR A 203 -1.89 -4.56 -14.40
C THR A 203 -1.18 -3.46 -15.17
N ALA A 204 -0.79 -3.73 -16.43
CA ALA A 204 -0.11 -2.76 -17.27
C ALA A 204 -0.97 -1.51 -17.53
N ARG A 205 -2.25 -1.68 -17.87
CA ARG A 205 -3.17 -0.56 -18.13
C ARG A 205 -3.42 0.29 -16.90
N VAL A 206 -3.67 -0.36 -15.76
CA VAL A 206 -3.75 0.34 -14.48
C VAL A 206 -2.45 1.09 -14.29
N ALA A 207 -1.29 0.43 -14.42
CA ALA A 207 0.04 1.02 -14.21
C ALA A 207 0.40 2.20 -15.12
N VAL A 208 -0.24 2.31 -16.29
CA VAL A 208 -0.07 3.43 -17.23
C VAL A 208 -0.90 4.64 -16.85
N VAL A 209 -2.02 4.48 -16.12
CA VAL A 209 -2.98 5.56 -15.78
C VAL A 209 -2.50 6.38 -14.57
N HIS A 210 -1.20 6.69 -14.49
CA HIS A 210 -0.54 7.05 -13.24
C HIS A 210 -0.35 8.55 -13.01
N GLY A 211 -0.44 8.92 -11.72
CA GLY A 211 -0.41 10.30 -11.24
C GLY A 211 0.97 10.95 -11.22
N THR A 212 1.66 11.05 -12.36
CA THR A 212 2.94 11.79 -12.49
C THR A 212 2.85 13.23 -11.99
N LEU A 213 1.65 13.83 -12.06
CA LEU A 213 1.38 15.19 -11.60
C LEU A 213 1.03 15.29 -10.11
N ILE A 214 0.85 14.17 -9.40
CA ILE A 214 0.48 14.17 -7.98
C ILE A 214 1.51 14.86 -7.09
N PRO A 215 2.84 14.69 -7.27
CA PRO A 215 3.83 15.46 -6.50
C PRO A 215 3.61 16.97 -6.63
N LEU A 216 3.34 17.44 -7.86
CA LEU A 216 3.10 18.86 -8.14
C LEU A 216 1.79 19.33 -7.51
N PHE A 217 0.73 18.53 -7.65
CA PHE A 217 -0.56 18.81 -7.05
C PHE A 217 -0.46 18.92 -5.51
N VAL A 218 0.27 18.02 -4.87
CA VAL A 218 0.44 17.99 -3.42
C VAL A 218 1.18 19.22 -2.90
N VAL A 219 2.27 19.65 -3.55
CA VAL A 219 2.97 20.88 -3.13
C VAL A 219 2.16 22.14 -3.44
N CYS A 220 1.32 22.10 -4.48
CA CYS A 220 0.34 23.14 -4.76
C CYS A 220 -0.71 23.24 -3.64
N LEU A 221 -1.26 22.12 -3.18
CA LEU A 221 -2.14 22.09 -1.99
C LEU A 221 -1.41 22.59 -0.74
N LEU A 222 -0.17 22.14 -0.53
CA LEU A 222 0.62 22.51 0.63
C LEU A 222 0.79 24.04 0.74
N THR A 223 1.23 24.66 -0.35
CA THR A 223 1.47 26.11 -0.40
C THR A 223 0.17 26.92 -0.37
N ARG A 224 -0.91 26.43 -0.99
CA ARG A 224 -2.21 27.08 -0.97
C ARG A 224 -2.87 27.12 0.41
N PHE A 225 -2.80 26.03 1.16
CA PHE A 225 -3.53 25.87 2.40
C PHE A 225 -2.67 26.10 3.64
N PHE A 226 -1.35 25.89 3.56
CA PHE A 226 -0.43 25.94 4.70
C PHE A 226 0.71 26.96 4.54
N GLY A 227 0.73 27.73 3.44
CA GLY A 227 1.70 28.81 3.23
C GLY A 227 1.27 30.15 3.81
N ALA A 228 2.26 30.99 4.13
CA ALA A 228 2.03 32.36 4.61
C ALA A 228 1.19 33.18 3.61
N ASN A 229 1.51 33.08 2.32
CA ASN A 229 0.84 33.80 1.24
C ASN A 229 -0.37 33.04 0.66
N ARG A 230 -0.64 31.81 1.11
CA ARG A 230 -1.72 30.95 0.63
C ARG A 230 -1.80 30.89 -0.91
N SER A 231 -0.66 30.68 -1.58
CA SER A 231 -0.50 30.86 -3.02
C SER A 231 -0.20 29.56 -3.76
N TRP A 232 -0.95 29.30 -4.84
CA TRP A 232 -0.66 28.19 -5.77
C TRP A 232 0.64 28.37 -6.54
N ARG A 233 1.03 29.63 -6.81
CA ARG A 233 2.24 29.95 -7.57
C ARG A 233 3.50 29.48 -6.87
N GLU A 234 3.50 29.51 -5.53
CA GLU A 234 4.59 28.98 -4.73
C GLU A 234 4.73 27.47 -4.94
N GLY A 235 3.64 26.71 -4.98
CA GLY A 235 3.70 25.28 -5.29
C GLY A 235 4.17 25.02 -6.72
N LEU A 236 3.68 25.78 -7.69
CA LEU A 236 4.10 25.67 -9.08
C LEU A 236 5.58 26.01 -9.30
N ALA A 237 6.20 26.82 -8.44
CA ALA A 237 7.61 27.18 -8.58
C ALA A 237 8.57 25.98 -8.49
N VAL A 238 8.16 24.86 -7.88
CA VAL A 238 8.97 23.63 -7.79
C VAL A 238 8.60 22.58 -8.86
N TRP A 239 7.89 22.98 -9.92
CA TRP A 239 7.38 22.07 -10.95
C TRP A 239 8.45 21.17 -11.57
N LYS A 240 9.68 21.66 -11.78
CA LYS A 240 10.77 20.87 -12.39
C LYS A 240 11.10 19.64 -11.53
N PHE A 241 11.34 19.86 -10.23
CA PHE A 241 11.62 18.77 -9.30
C PHE A 241 10.40 17.87 -9.12
N ALA A 242 9.19 18.44 -9.07
CA ALA A 242 7.96 17.69 -8.91
C ALA A 242 7.68 16.74 -10.10
N LEU A 243 7.84 17.21 -11.34
CA LEU A 243 7.73 16.36 -12.52
C LEU A 243 8.83 15.32 -12.58
N PHE A 244 10.07 15.71 -12.28
CA PHE A 244 11.19 14.78 -12.21
C PHE A 244 10.91 13.64 -11.21
N ALA A 245 10.44 13.97 -10.00
CA ALA A 245 10.06 12.98 -8.98
C ALA A 245 8.84 12.15 -9.38
N GLY A 246 7.89 12.76 -10.10
CA GLY A 246 6.77 12.07 -10.72
C GLY A 246 7.25 10.98 -11.67
N PHE A 247 8.08 11.33 -12.66
CA PHE A 247 8.63 10.39 -13.65
C PHE A 247 9.59 9.37 -13.05
N ALA A 248 10.41 9.77 -12.07
CA ALA A 248 11.32 8.87 -11.37
C ALA A 248 10.57 7.73 -10.65
N PHE A 249 9.29 7.95 -10.32
CA PHE A 249 8.39 6.91 -9.82
C PHE A 249 7.62 6.23 -10.94
N THR A 250 6.89 6.98 -11.77
CA THR A 250 5.94 6.41 -12.73
C THR A 250 6.60 5.59 -13.83
N VAL A 251 7.80 5.95 -14.29
CA VAL A 251 8.51 5.19 -15.33
C VAL A 251 8.92 3.79 -14.81
N PRO A 252 9.69 3.66 -13.72
CA PRO A 252 9.97 2.33 -13.14
C PRO A 252 8.69 1.59 -12.76
N TYR A 253 7.70 2.28 -12.19
CA TYR A 253 6.44 1.70 -11.78
C TYR A 253 5.70 1.02 -12.95
N VAL A 254 5.57 1.70 -14.10
CA VAL A 254 4.98 1.14 -15.32
C VAL A 254 5.80 -0.05 -15.80
N LEU A 255 7.12 0.12 -15.95
CA LEU A 255 8.00 -0.92 -16.48
C LEU A 255 7.95 -2.18 -15.63
N LEU A 256 8.02 -2.06 -14.31
CA LEU A 256 7.94 -3.18 -13.39
C LEU A 256 6.56 -3.86 -13.45
N GLY A 257 5.48 -3.10 -13.62
CA GLY A 257 4.13 -3.65 -13.77
C GLY A 257 3.97 -4.46 -15.05
N VAL A 258 4.52 -3.97 -16.16
CA VAL A 258 4.49 -4.66 -17.45
C VAL A 258 5.41 -5.89 -17.46
N LEU A 259 6.61 -5.78 -16.87
CA LEU A 259 7.65 -6.81 -16.98
C LEU A 259 7.58 -7.88 -15.90
N LEU A 260 7.23 -7.52 -14.67
CA LEU A 260 7.33 -8.39 -13.49
C LEU A 260 5.99 -8.66 -12.80
N GLY A 261 4.95 -7.89 -13.09
CA GLY A 261 3.61 -8.08 -12.54
C GLY A 261 3.25 -7.12 -11.39
N PRO A 262 2.07 -7.30 -10.77
CA PRO A 262 1.48 -6.33 -9.84
C PRO A 262 2.21 -6.20 -8.49
N GLU A 263 3.10 -7.10 -8.12
CA GLU A 263 3.79 -7.11 -6.82
C GLU A 263 4.87 -6.03 -6.67
N PHE A 264 5.46 -5.62 -7.80
CA PHE A 264 6.68 -4.82 -7.84
C PHE A 264 6.51 -3.30 -8.04
N PRO A 265 5.49 -2.77 -8.76
CA PRO A 265 5.41 -1.37 -9.16
C PRO A 265 5.58 -0.37 -8.02
N SER A 266 4.73 -0.46 -6.99
CA SER A 266 4.77 0.50 -5.87
C SER A 266 6.01 0.31 -5.00
N LEU A 267 6.39 -0.94 -4.74
CA LEU A 267 7.52 -1.27 -3.87
C LEU A 267 8.85 -0.85 -4.51
N LEU A 268 9.21 -1.44 -5.63
CA LEU A 268 10.50 -1.15 -6.27
C LEU A 268 10.50 0.20 -6.99
N GLY A 269 9.38 0.60 -7.60
CA GLY A 269 9.26 1.92 -8.20
C GLY A 269 9.41 3.04 -7.18
N GLY A 270 8.81 2.90 -5.99
CA GLY A 270 8.98 3.82 -4.87
C GLY A 270 10.44 3.90 -4.38
N LEU A 271 11.09 2.75 -4.24
CA LEU A 271 12.49 2.67 -3.79
C LEU A 271 13.47 3.31 -4.80
N ILE A 272 13.29 3.04 -6.09
CA ILE A 272 14.09 3.64 -7.18
C ILE A 272 13.86 5.15 -7.20
N ALA A 273 12.61 5.60 -7.17
CA ALA A 273 12.27 7.01 -7.16
C ALA A 273 12.89 7.72 -5.95
N LEU A 274 12.88 7.08 -4.79
CA LEU A 274 13.49 7.62 -3.58
C LEU A 274 14.99 7.81 -3.74
N GLY A 275 15.72 6.79 -4.18
CA GLY A 275 17.16 6.89 -4.43
C GLY A 275 17.51 7.99 -5.42
N VAL A 276 16.78 8.04 -6.54
CA VAL A 276 16.98 9.03 -7.61
C VAL A 276 16.67 10.46 -7.15
N THR A 277 15.54 10.67 -6.48
CA THR A 277 15.10 12.01 -6.04
C THR A 277 15.93 12.55 -4.88
N VAL A 278 16.34 11.70 -3.93
CA VAL A 278 17.27 12.10 -2.86
C VAL A 278 18.62 12.50 -3.44
N THR A 279 19.14 11.73 -4.40
CA THR A 279 20.41 12.05 -5.06
C THR A 279 20.32 13.36 -5.82
N ALA A 280 19.26 13.55 -6.63
CA ALA A 280 19.03 14.79 -7.36
C ALA A 280 18.91 16.01 -6.42
N ALA A 281 18.18 15.88 -5.31
CA ALA A 281 18.06 16.94 -4.32
C ALA A 281 19.42 17.29 -3.69
N ARG A 282 20.22 16.29 -3.30
CA ARG A 282 21.57 16.53 -2.73
C ARG A 282 22.52 17.20 -3.72
N LEU A 283 22.38 16.91 -5.02
CA LEU A 283 23.15 17.54 -6.09
C LEU A 283 22.61 18.92 -6.49
N GLY A 284 21.53 19.41 -5.87
CA GLY A 284 20.92 20.69 -6.22
C GLY A 284 20.16 20.70 -7.55
N LEU A 285 19.90 19.53 -8.15
CA LEU A 285 19.23 19.42 -9.45
C LEU A 285 17.74 19.79 -9.34
N PHE A 286 17.26 20.56 -10.32
CA PHE A 286 15.86 20.96 -10.48
C PHE A 286 15.26 21.74 -9.29
N GLN A 287 16.08 22.23 -8.36
CA GLN A 287 15.63 23.00 -7.20
C GLN A 287 15.18 24.43 -7.59
N PRO A 288 14.23 25.02 -6.84
CA PRO A 288 13.82 26.41 -7.06
C PRO A 288 14.92 27.38 -6.60
N SER A 289 14.94 28.59 -7.17
CA SER A 289 15.92 29.63 -6.80
C SER A 289 15.79 30.11 -5.35
N HIS A 290 14.57 30.04 -4.80
CA HIS A 290 14.28 30.41 -3.42
C HIS A 290 13.61 29.24 -2.70
N ALA A 291 14.18 28.86 -1.56
CA ALA A 291 13.61 27.87 -0.67
C ALA A 291 12.31 28.40 -0.06
N TRP A 292 11.32 27.51 0.06
CA TRP A 292 10.05 27.81 0.72
C TRP A 292 9.95 27.05 2.04
N ASP A 293 9.45 27.74 3.07
CA ASP A 293 9.18 27.18 4.39
C ASP A 293 7.81 27.66 4.91
N PHE A 294 7.31 26.98 5.94
CA PHE A 294 6.10 27.37 6.65
C PHE A 294 6.31 28.71 7.38
N PRO A 295 5.23 29.46 7.66
CA PRO A 295 5.32 30.60 8.58
C PRO A 295 5.78 30.14 9.98
N PRO A 296 6.28 31.06 10.83
CA PRO A 296 6.69 30.72 12.19
C PRO A 296 5.62 29.95 12.98
N LYS A 297 6.02 28.96 13.79
CA LYS A 297 5.08 28.06 14.50
C LYS A 297 4.03 28.80 15.34
N GLN A 298 4.38 29.98 15.85
CA GLN A 298 3.49 30.84 16.64
C GLN A 298 2.33 31.39 15.83
N SER A 299 2.51 31.62 14.52
CA SER A 299 1.48 32.15 13.63
C SER A 299 0.66 31.08 12.90
N TRP A 300 0.90 29.80 13.18
CA TRP A 300 0.06 28.72 12.64
C TRP A 300 -1.39 28.86 13.09
N ASP A 301 -2.31 28.49 12.19
CA ASP A 301 -3.72 28.37 12.53
C ASP A 301 -3.90 27.30 13.63
N PRO A 302 -4.75 27.51 14.65
CA PRO A 302 -5.05 26.49 15.64
C PRO A 302 -5.42 25.13 15.03
N GLN A 303 -6.11 25.11 13.89
CA GLN A 303 -6.49 23.87 13.19
C GLN A 303 -5.31 23.09 12.61
N TRP A 304 -4.14 23.73 12.44
CA TRP A 304 -2.95 23.06 11.93
C TRP A 304 -2.20 22.29 13.02
N ARG A 305 -2.44 22.67 14.28
CA ARG A 305 -1.73 22.15 15.45
C ARG A 305 -2.39 20.87 15.95
N SER A 306 -1.57 19.98 16.51
CA SER A 306 -2.06 18.82 17.25
C SER A 306 -2.43 19.25 18.68
N SER A 307 -3.57 18.78 19.19
CA SER A 307 -3.92 18.88 20.61
C SER A 307 -3.18 17.86 21.48
N PHE A 308 -2.58 16.84 20.85
CA PHE A 308 -1.76 15.83 21.51
C PHE A 308 -0.29 16.28 21.49
N PRO A 309 0.46 16.09 22.59
CA PRO A 309 1.91 16.30 22.59
C PRO A 309 2.53 15.50 21.44
N ALA A 310 3.51 16.09 20.74
CA ALA A 310 4.38 15.29 19.89
C ALA A 310 5.00 14.21 20.80
N GLU A 311 4.89 12.94 20.43
CA GLU A 311 5.62 11.89 21.15
C GLU A 311 7.09 12.28 21.13
N ASP A 312 7.66 12.56 22.31
CA ASP A 312 9.08 12.76 22.43
C ASP A 312 9.77 11.48 21.94
N ASP A 313 10.57 11.61 20.88
CA ASP A 313 11.53 10.61 20.49
C ASP A 313 12.45 10.39 21.70
N LYS A 314 12.16 9.36 22.49
CA LYS A 314 13.15 8.86 23.43
C LYS A 314 14.38 8.54 22.58
N PRO A 315 15.57 9.05 22.93
CA PRO A 315 16.77 8.79 22.15
C PRO A 315 16.92 7.28 22.00
N HIS A 316 16.77 6.78 20.77
CA HIS A 316 16.96 5.37 20.50
C HIS A 316 18.41 5.04 20.86
N ARG A 317 18.58 4.18 21.87
CA ARG A 317 19.90 3.85 22.44
C ARG A 317 20.83 3.20 21.41
N ARG A 318 20.30 2.65 20.32
CA ARG A 318 21.07 1.93 19.30
C ARG A 318 20.98 2.62 17.95
N LYS A 319 22.15 3.04 17.44
CA LYS A 319 22.29 3.58 16.09
C LYS A 319 22.54 2.42 15.13
N VAL A 320 21.51 2.03 14.37
CA VAL A 320 21.67 1.15 13.21
C VAL A 320 22.30 1.97 12.09
N SER A 321 23.21 1.40 11.30
CA SER A 321 23.78 2.11 10.16
C SER A 321 22.71 2.37 9.10
N LEU A 322 22.88 3.40 8.26
CA LEU A 322 21.91 3.71 7.21
C LEU A 322 21.75 2.52 6.25
N TRP A 323 22.86 1.87 5.87
CA TRP A 323 22.82 0.67 5.04
C TRP A 323 22.02 -0.46 5.67
N ALA A 324 22.32 -0.80 6.93
CA ALA A 324 21.60 -1.85 7.64
C ALA A 324 20.10 -1.50 7.80
N ALA A 325 19.75 -0.23 7.96
CA ALA A 325 18.35 0.20 8.04
C ALA A 325 17.57 -0.01 6.73
N TRP A 326 18.23 0.06 5.57
CA TRP A 326 17.61 -0.18 4.25
C TRP A 326 17.69 -1.63 3.77
N THR A 327 18.65 -2.43 4.26
CA THR A 327 18.83 -3.84 3.87
C THR A 327 17.55 -4.68 3.92
N PRO A 328 16.67 -4.57 4.95
CA PRO A 328 15.46 -5.38 5.03
C PRO A 328 14.53 -5.20 3.84
N TYR A 329 14.41 -3.99 3.34
CA TYR A 329 13.56 -3.69 2.18
C TYR A 329 14.15 -4.21 0.87
N LEU A 330 15.48 -4.15 0.73
CA LEU A 330 16.18 -4.80 -0.38
C LEU A 330 16.01 -6.32 -0.33
N LEU A 331 16.10 -6.92 0.86
CA LEU A 331 15.87 -8.36 1.06
C LEU A 331 14.45 -8.78 0.66
N VAL A 332 13.42 -7.99 1.02
CA VAL A 332 12.04 -8.25 0.56
C VAL A 332 11.98 -8.29 -0.97
N GLY A 333 12.54 -7.28 -1.65
CA GLY A 333 12.55 -7.23 -3.12
C GLY A 333 13.27 -8.42 -3.75
N VAL A 334 14.46 -8.75 -3.26
CA VAL A 334 15.26 -9.89 -3.75
C VAL A 334 14.53 -11.22 -3.52
N LEU A 335 14.00 -11.46 -2.31
CA LEU A 335 13.29 -12.69 -1.99
C LEU A 335 11.99 -12.83 -2.80
N LEU A 336 11.28 -11.73 -3.08
CA LEU A 336 10.12 -11.76 -3.97
C LEU A 336 10.50 -12.16 -5.40
N VAL A 337 11.59 -11.62 -5.94
CA VAL A 337 12.09 -12.01 -7.27
C VAL A 337 12.52 -13.48 -7.29
N ILE A 338 13.28 -13.94 -6.28
CA ILE A 338 13.72 -15.34 -6.17
C ILE A 338 12.52 -16.28 -6.07
N ALA A 339 11.52 -15.96 -5.25
CA ALA A 339 10.31 -16.76 -5.07
C ALA A 339 9.50 -16.93 -6.38
N ARG A 340 9.71 -16.06 -7.39
CA ARG A 340 9.03 -16.12 -8.68
C ARG A 340 9.87 -16.73 -9.79
N LEU A 341 11.16 -16.39 -9.86
CA LEU A 341 12.03 -16.74 -10.98
C LEU A 341 12.88 -17.99 -10.74
N CYS A 342 13.13 -18.36 -9.48
CA CYS A 342 13.94 -19.54 -9.15
C CYS A 342 13.03 -20.77 -9.05
N LEU A 343 13.05 -21.61 -10.10
CA LEU A 343 12.17 -22.80 -10.21
C LEU A 343 12.16 -23.68 -8.95
N PRO A 344 13.31 -24.11 -8.38
CA PRO A 344 13.30 -24.96 -7.19
C PRO A 344 12.63 -24.31 -5.96
N VAL A 345 12.81 -23.00 -5.80
CA VAL A 345 12.20 -22.25 -4.70
C VAL A 345 10.70 -22.10 -4.92
N LYS A 346 10.31 -21.80 -6.17
CA LYS A 346 8.90 -21.69 -6.56
C LYS A 346 8.16 -23.00 -6.33
N ASP A 347 8.73 -24.13 -6.74
CA ASP A 347 8.11 -25.45 -6.57
C ASP A 347 7.97 -25.81 -5.08
N PHE A 348 8.97 -25.49 -4.26
CA PHE A 348 8.89 -25.64 -2.81
C PHE A 348 7.76 -24.78 -2.21
N ILE A 349 7.67 -23.50 -2.58
CA ILE A 349 6.61 -22.59 -2.13
C ILE A 349 5.22 -23.11 -2.55
N ASP A 350 5.11 -23.63 -3.77
CA ASP A 350 3.87 -24.11 -4.36
C ASP A 350 3.40 -25.45 -3.76
N SER A 351 4.30 -26.19 -3.10
CA SER A 351 4.01 -27.50 -2.48
C SER A 351 3.11 -27.44 -1.25
N VAL A 352 3.03 -26.28 -0.58
CA VAL A 352 2.24 -26.12 0.64
C VAL A 352 0.93 -25.41 0.33
N GLN A 353 -0.12 -26.21 0.12
CA GLN A 353 -1.49 -25.73 -0.04
C GLN A 353 -2.38 -26.46 0.95
N LEU A 354 -3.21 -25.68 1.65
CA LEU A 354 -4.20 -26.19 2.59
C LEU A 354 -5.57 -25.79 2.05
N GLY A 355 -6.48 -26.73 1.90
CA GLY A 355 -7.78 -26.41 1.35
C GLY A 355 -8.83 -27.50 1.57
N ILE A 356 -10.07 -27.10 1.29
CA ILE A 356 -11.25 -27.95 1.25
C ILE A 356 -11.82 -27.78 -0.16
N ASP A 357 -11.96 -28.88 -0.88
CA ASP A 357 -12.36 -28.86 -2.29
C ASP A 357 -13.85 -28.58 -2.50
N ASP A 358 -14.69 -29.01 -1.55
CA ASP A 358 -16.13 -28.79 -1.62
C ASP A 358 -16.73 -28.46 -0.26
N MET A 359 -17.25 -27.25 -0.14
CA MET A 359 -17.93 -26.77 1.04
C MET A 359 -19.41 -27.09 0.96
N PHE A 360 -19.86 -27.96 1.86
CA PHE A 360 -21.28 -28.32 2.02
C PHE A 360 -21.93 -28.92 0.76
N GLY A 361 -21.17 -29.57 -0.12
CA GLY A 361 -21.69 -30.20 -1.33
C GLY A 361 -22.12 -29.19 -2.41
N THR A 362 -21.56 -27.97 -2.37
CA THR A 362 -21.95 -26.86 -3.26
C THR A 362 -21.00 -26.66 -4.44
N GLY A 363 -19.89 -27.39 -4.48
CA GLY A 363 -18.80 -27.23 -5.43
C GLY A 363 -17.96 -25.96 -5.22
N ILE A 364 -18.06 -25.33 -4.03
CA ILE A 364 -17.29 -24.14 -3.68
C ILE A 364 -16.05 -24.56 -2.90
N PRO A 365 -14.84 -24.41 -3.47
CA PRO A 365 -13.61 -24.69 -2.75
C PRO A 365 -13.20 -23.49 -1.87
N ALA A 366 -12.42 -23.74 -0.83
CA ALA A 366 -11.54 -22.72 -0.28
C ALA A 366 -10.17 -23.31 0.04
N SER A 367 -9.13 -22.60 -0.39
CA SER A 367 -7.76 -22.96 -0.13
C SER A 367 -6.92 -21.73 0.18
N ILE A 368 -5.85 -21.96 0.91
CA ILE A 368 -4.82 -20.98 1.23
C ILE A 368 -3.45 -21.60 0.91
N ALA A 369 -2.57 -20.78 0.33
CA ALA A 369 -1.19 -21.13 0.07
C ALA A 369 -0.28 -20.19 0.86
N PRO A 370 -0.07 -20.41 2.18
CA PRO A 370 0.57 -19.43 3.06
C PRO A 370 1.98 -19.04 2.60
N LEU A 371 2.76 -19.99 2.10
CA LEU A 371 4.13 -19.74 1.62
C LEU A 371 4.17 -18.85 0.37
N ARG A 372 3.10 -18.88 -0.44
CA ARG A 372 2.97 -18.05 -1.65
C ARG A 372 2.59 -16.61 -1.31
N LEU A 373 2.03 -16.37 -0.12
CA LEU A 373 1.64 -15.03 0.31
C LEU A 373 2.89 -14.20 0.68
N PRO A 374 2.96 -12.93 0.24
CA PRO A 374 4.04 -12.01 0.60
C PRO A 374 4.30 -11.88 2.12
N GLY A 375 3.28 -12.12 2.94
CA GLY A 375 3.37 -12.19 4.41
C GLY A 375 4.51 -13.09 4.91
N THR A 376 4.74 -14.23 4.26
CA THR A 376 5.82 -15.16 4.61
C THR A 376 7.20 -14.55 4.37
N ILE A 377 7.38 -13.82 3.26
CA ILE A 377 8.64 -13.13 2.97
C ILE A 377 8.89 -12.04 4.02
N PHE A 378 7.87 -11.26 4.39
CA PHE A 378 8.01 -10.27 5.45
C PHE A 378 8.38 -10.88 6.80
N LEU A 379 7.86 -12.07 7.12
CA LEU A 379 8.23 -12.80 8.34
C LEU A 379 9.69 -13.25 8.31
N VAL A 380 10.12 -13.86 7.21
CA VAL A 380 11.52 -14.27 7.03
C VAL A 380 12.46 -13.07 7.17
N VAL A 381 12.15 -11.96 6.50
CA VAL A 381 12.94 -10.73 6.60
C VAL A 381 12.91 -10.16 8.02
N SER A 382 11.77 -10.20 8.70
CA SER A 382 11.67 -9.75 10.10
C SER A 382 12.59 -10.56 11.02
N LEU A 383 12.65 -11.88 10.84
CA LEU A 383 13.57 -12.75 11.57
C LEU A 383 15.03 -12.41 11.26
N CYS A 384 15.37 -12.20 9.99
CA CYS A 384 16.69 -11.73 9.60
C CYS A 384 17.03 -10.39 10.27
N CYS A 385 16.08 -9.44 10.36
CA CYS A 385 16.28 -8.14 11.00
C CYS A 385 16.58 -8.26 12.49
N VAL A 386 15.90 -9.17 13.20
CA VAL A 386 16.17 -9.42 14.62
C VAL A 386 17.65 -9.76 14.84
N VAL A 387 18.23 -10.58 13.96
CA VAL A 387 19.65 -10.95 14.00
C VAL A 387 20.54 -9.80 13.53
N LEU A 388 20.27 -9.22 12.35
CA LEU A 388 21.07 -8.17 11.73
C LEU A 388 21.17 -6.90 12.60
N HIS A 389 20.06 -6.51 13.22
CA HIS A 389 19.99 -5.34 14.11
C HIS A 389 20.29 -5.70 15.57
N ARG A 390 20.59 -6.98 15.85
CA ARG A 390 20.96 -7.53 17.16
C ARG A 390 19.91 -7.25 18.25
N MET A 391 18.64 -7.32 17.91
CA MET A 391 17.55 -6.93 18.82
C MET A 391 17.49 -7.83 20.06
N ASN A 392 17.08 -7.27 21.19
CA ASN A 392 16.83 -8.04 22.41
C ASN A 392 15.37 -8.54 22.48
N GLY A 393 15.10 -9.50 23.36
CA GLY A 393 13.76 -10.10 23.48
C GLY A 393 12.64 -9.10 23.83
N ARG A 394 12.95 -7.99 24.53
CA ARG A 394 11.95 -6.96 24.85
C ARG A 394 11.55 -6.16 23.60
N GLU A 395 12.52 -5.81 22.75
CA GLU A 395 12.28 -5.12 21.48
C GLU A 395 11.47 -6.01 20.52
N VAL A 396 11.80 -7.31 20.45
CA VAL A 396 11.04 -8.29 19.65
C VAL A 396 9.61 -8.43 20.16
N TYR A 397 9.43 -8.58 21.47
CA TYR A 397 8.10 -8.67 22.08
C TYR A 397 7.28 -7.39 21.85
N ALA A 398 7.89 -6.22 21.99
CA ALA A 398 7.23 -4.95 21.71
C ALA A 398 6.76 -4.86 20.25
N ALA A 399 7.59 -5.29 19.30
CA ALA A 399 7.23 -5.32 17.89
C ALA A 399 6.06 -6.26 17.60
N LEU A 400 6.07 -7.49 18.16
CA LEU A 400 4.97 -8.45 18.05
C LEU A 400 3.67 -7.95 18.69
N ALA A 401 3.75 -7.36 19.88
CA ALA A 401 2.59 -6.86 20.60
C ALA A 401 1.97 -5.62 19.93
N GLU A 402 2.78 -4.76 19.32
CA GLU A 402 2.30 -3.59 18.57
C GLU A 402 1.71 -4.00 17.22
N SER A 403 2.34 -4.92 16.48
CA SER A 403 1.80 -5.43 15.21
C SER A 403 0.46 -6.14 15.40
N GLY A 404 0.33 -6.98 16.43
CA GLY A 404 -0.93 -7.65 16.76
C GLY A 404 -2.04 -6.65 17.16
N ARG A 405 -1.71 -5.61 17.94
CA ARG A 405 -2.69 -4.58 18.31
C ARG A 405 -3.16 -3.77 17.11
N ALA A 406 -2.26 -3.42 16.19
CA ALA A 406 -2.58 -2.69 14.97
C ALA A 406 -3.50 -3.51 14.04
N LEU A 407 -3.30 -4.83 13.96
CA LEU A 407 -4.10 -5.73 13.13
C LEU A 407 -5.58 -5.81 13.55
N ARG A 408 -5.88 -5.72 14.86
CA ARG A 408 -7.26 -5.88 15.39
C ARG A 408 -8.27 -4.91 14.78
N GLY A 409 -7.86 -3.68 14.49
CA GLY A 409 -8.74 -2.68 13.88
C GLY A 409 -9.13 -3.03 12.45
N ALA A 410 -8.19 -3.57 11.68
CA ALA A 410 -8.39 -3.98 10.30
C ALA A 410 -9.18 -5.30 10.20
N ALA A 411 -8.97 -6.24 11.13
CA ALA A 411 -9.57 -7.57 11.10
C ALA A 411 -11.10 -7.56 10.99
N VAL A 412 -11.78 -6.70 11.77
CA VAL A 412 -13.25 -6.62 11.72
C VAL A 412 -13.73 -6.05 10.39
N ALA A 413 -13.04 -5.06 9.83
CA ALA A 413 -13.45 -4.53 8.53
C ALA A 413 -13.23 -5.57 7.42
N LEU A 414 -12.10 -6.26 7.44
CA LEU A 414 -11.71 -7.24 6.41
C LEU A 414 -12.56 -8.52 6.44
N ALA A 415 -13.00 -8.96 7.62
CA ALA A 415 -13.81 -10.18 7.74
C ALA A 415 -15.20 -10.06 7.08
N PHE A 416 -15.67 -8.83 6.85
CA PHE A 416 -16.99 -8.55 6.26
C PHE A 416 -16.89 -7.73 4.96
N ALA A 417 -15.67 -7.43 4.49
CA ALA A 417 -15.43 -6.77 3.21
C ALA A 417 -15.44 -7.82 2.11
#